data_AF-A0A9X7ZTZ1-F1
#
_entry.id   AF-A0A9X7ZTZ1-F1
#
_cell.length_a   1.000
_cell.length_b   1.000
_cell.length_c   1.000
_cell.angle_alpha   90.00
_cell.angle_beta   90.00
_cell.angle_gamma   90.00
#
_symmetry.space_group_name_H-M   'P 1'
#
loop_
_entity.id
_entity.type
_entity.pdbx_description
1 polymer ?
#
loop_
_entity_poly.entity_id
_entity_poly.type
_entity_poly.pdbx_seq_one_letter_code
_entity_poly.pdbx_strand_id
1 'polypeptide(L)'
;MDDMLKMYIEKRREYESKIKKDLLDIEKSVTGFVEVDDYFSIKDKEELITFKIIEINNMKHVTITTANTPETILSNLSIVDNPDLILWVIQNDSLIKQGFKEVLINAVRNGENIVNTLRELKVNYK
;
A
#
# COMPACT_ATOMS: atom_id res chain seq x y z
N MET A 1 39.88 -10.29 7.40
CA MET A 1 38.55 -10.87 7.73
C MET A 1 37.53 -9.76 7.97
N ASP A 2 37.93 -8.68 8.67
CA ASP A 2 37.11 -7.48 8.88
C ASP A 2 36.74 -6.70 7.61
N ASP A 3 37.61 -6.64 6.59
CA ASP A 3 37.34 -5.83 5.39
C ASP A 3 36.26 -6.44 4.49
N MET A 4 36.18 -7.77 4.41
CA MET A 4 35.08 -8.43 3.70
C MET A 4 33.75 -8.24 4.43
N LEU A 5 33.74 -8.38 5.76
CA LEU A 5 32.54 -8.15 6.56
C LEU A 5 32.04 -6.70 6.44
N LYS A 6 32.95 -5.71 6.48
CA LYS A 6 32.63 -4.30 6.24
C LYS A 6 32.01 -4.10 4.85
N MET A 7 32.61 -4.66 3.80
CA MET A 7 32.06 -4.58 2.44
C MET A 7 30.65 -5.18 2.35
N TYR A 8 30.38 -6.32 2.98
CA TYR A 8 29.03 -6.90 3.00
C TYR A 8 28.02 -6.02 3.73
N ILE A 9 28.41 -5.40 4.85
CA ILE A 9 27.56 -4.47 5.59
C ILE A 9 27.24 -3.23 4.75
N GLU A 10 28.24 -2.67 4.06
CA GLU A 10 28.06 -1.51 3.18
C GLU A 10 27.12 -1.82 2.01
N LYS A 11 27.34 -2.94 1.31
CA LYS A 11 26.44 -3.38 0.23
C LYS A 11 25.02 -3.59 0.72
N ARG A 12 24.85 -4.21 1.89
CA ARG A 12 23.53 -4.40 2.50
C ARG A 12 22.83 -3.07 2.74
N ARG A 13 23.52 -2.09 3.35
CA ARG A 13 22.96 -0.74 3.57
C ARG A 13 22.59 -0.05 2.28
N GLU A 14 23.41 -0.19 1.24
CA GLU A 14 23.12 0.39 -0.08
C GLU A 14 21.83 -0.19 -0.67
N TYR A 15 21.67 -1.51 -0.64
CA TYR A 15 20.47 -2.18 -1.15
C TYR A 15 19.23 -1.86 -0.33
N GLU A 16 19.33 -1.88 1.01
CA GLU A 16 18.22 -1.49 1.89
C GLU A 16 17.76 -0.06 1.64
N SER A 17 18.70 0.87 1.40
CA SER A 17 18.39 2.27 1.09
C SER A 17 17.63 2.41 -0.23
N LYS A 18 18.08 1.71 -1.28
CA LYS A 18 17.42 1.70 -2.60
C LYS A 18 16.00 1.13 -2.50
N ILE A 19 15.85 -0.03 -1.87
CA ILE A 19 14.56 -0.69 -1.69
C ILE A 19 13.60 0.18 -0.88
N LYS A 20 14.04 0.77 0.23
CA LYS A 20 13.20 1.68 1.02
C LYS A 20 12.74 2.89 0.23
N LYS A 21 13.61 3.44 -0.62
CA LYS A 21 13.24 4.53 -1.51
C LYS A 21 12.16 4.11 -2.50
N ASP A 22 12.34 2.96 -3.16
CA ASP A 22 11.36 2.45 -4.13
C ASP A 22 9.98 2.21 -3.47
N LEU A 23 9.96 1.57 -2.29
CA LEU A 23 8.74 1.34 -1.52
C LEU A 23 8.06 2.67 -1.09
N LEU A 24 8.84 3.66 -0.65
CA LEU A 24 8.34 4.97 -0.29
C LEU A 24 7.78 5.75 -1.50
N ASP A 25 8.42 5.63 -2.66
CA ASP A 25 7.95 6.25 -3.90
C ASP A 25 6.62 5.61 -4.36
N ILE A 26 6.44 4.30 -4.16
CA ILE A 26 5.16 3.62 -4.38
C ILE A 26 4.09 4.16 -3.42
N GLU A 27 4.36 4.25 -2.11
CA GLU A 27 3.41 4.84 -1.16
C GLU A 27 2.97 6.24 -1.58
N LYS A 28 3.94 7.13 -1.85
CA LYS A 28 3.67 8.52 -2.24
C LYS A 28 2.90 8.65 -3.55
N SER A 29 3.04 7.67 -4.45
CA SER A 29 2.33 7.68 -5.72
C SER A 29 0.83 7.47 -5.59
N VAL A 30 0.36 6.95 -4.45
CA VAL A 30 -1.06 6.67 -4.20
C VAL A 30 -1.68 7.53 -3.11
N THR A 31 -0.90 7.92 -2.08
CA THR A 31 -1.42 8.67 -0.92
C THR A 31 -2.07 10.02 -1.24
N GLY A 32 -1.79 10.59 -2.42
CA GLY A 32 -2.36 11.87 -2.87
C GLY A 32 -3.83 11.83 -3.30
N PHE A 33 -4.43 10.64 -3.52
CA PHE A 33 -5.82 10.52 -4.01
C PHE A 33 -6.68 9.48 -3.28
N VAL A 34 -6.15 8.87 -2.24
CA VAL A 34 -6.83 7.85 -1.41
C VAL A 34 -7.20 8.43 -0.06
N GLU A 35 -8.21 7.86 0.58
CA GLU A 35 -8.64 8.24 1.93
C GLU A 35 -8.25 7.20 2.99
N VAL A 36 -8.26 7.62 4.26
CA VAL A 36 -8.00 6.70 5.39
C VAL A 36 -9.06 5.59 5.38
N ASP A 37 -8.64 4.37 5.69
CA ASP A 37 -9.44 3.14 5.61
C ASP A 37 -9.79 2.67 4.18
N ASP A 38 -9.34 3.34 3.12
CA ASP A 38 -9.35 2.75 1.78
C ASP A 38 -8.48 1.49 1.78
N TYR A 39 -9.04 0.37 1.28
CA TYR A 39 -8.31 -0.87 1.17
C TYR A 39 -8.78 -1.69 -0.03
N PHE A 40 -7.90 -2.58 -0.48
CA PHE A 40 -8.24 -3.64 -1.42
C PHE A 40 -7.32 -4.83 -1.23
N SER A 41 -7.70 -5.97 -1.79
CA SER A 41 -6.90 -7.19 -1.72
C SER A 41 -6.68 -7.77 -3.11
N ILE A 42 -5.48 -8.30 -3.33
CA ILE A 42 -5.08 -9.03 -4.53
C ILE A 42 -4.85 -10.48 -4.12
N LYS A 43 -5.47 -11.40 -4.86
CA LYS A 43 -5.12 -12.82 -4.77
C LYS A 43 -3.98 -13.11 -5.75
N ASP A 44 -2.79 -13.41 -5.23
CA ASP A 44 -1.65 -13.88 -6.02
C ASP A 44 -1.38 -15.35 -5.69
N LYS A 45 -1.60 -16.23 -6.68
CA LYS A 45 -1.56 -17.69 -6.49
C LYS A 45 -2.48 -18.13 -5.34
N GLU A 46 -1.91 -18.59 -4.23
CA GLU A 46 -2.61 -19.03 -3.02
C GLU A 46 -2.55 -18.00 -1.88
N GLU A 47 -1.87 -16.87 -2.07
CA GLU A 47 -1.72 -15.82 -1.07
C GLU A 47 -2.67 -14.65 -1.34
N LEU A 48 -3.28 -14.12 -0.27
CA LEU A 48 -4.05 -12.88 -0.32
C LEU A 48 -3.17 -11.75 0.22
N ILE A 49 -2.93 -10.75 -0.61
CA ILE A 49 -2.15 -9.56 -0.27
C ILE A 49 -3.12 -8.39 -0.15
N THR A 50 -3.25 -7.83 1.04
CA THR A 50 -4.13 -6.70 1.32
C THR A 50 -3.34 -5.43 1.48
N PHE A 51 -3.75 -4.38 0.77
CA PHE A 51 -3.23 -3.02 0.92
C PHE A 51 -4.29 -2.16 1.58
N LYS A 52 -3.90 -1.37 2.58
CA LYS A 52 -4.81 -0.47 3.31
C LYS A 52 -4.16 0.89 3.55
N ILE A 53 -4.95 1.95 3.60
CA ILE A 53 -4.49 3.28 3.99
C ILE A 53 -4.75 3.49 5.48
N ILE A 54 -3.70 3.88 6.19
CA ILE A 54 -3.77 4.31 7.59
C ILE A 54 -3.23 5.72 7.73
N GLU A 55 -3.56 6.40 8.82
CA GLU A 55 -2.96 7.68 9.18
C GLU A 55 -2.07 7.52 10.42
N ILE A 56 -0.83 7.98 10.33
CA ILE A 56 0.11 8.07 11.45
C ILE A 56 0.73 9.45 11.43
N ASN A 57 0.72 10.15 12.56
CA ASN A 57 1.28 11.50 12.68
C ASN A 57 0.77 12.47 11.59
N ASN A 58 -0.52 12.40 11.26
CA ASN A 58 -1.19 13.19 10.21
C ASN A 58 -0.63 12.97 8.79
N MET A 59 -0.02 11.81 8.54
CA MET A 59 0.42 11.38 7.22
C MET A 59 -0.24 10.05 6.86
N LYS A 60 -0.77 9.98 5.64
CA LYS A 60 -1.31 8.75 5.07
C LYS A 60 -0.14 7.81 4.71
N HIS A 61 -0.27 6.55 5.10
CA HIS A 61 0.64 5.46 4.79
C HIS A 61 -0.12 4.31 4.14
N VAL A 62 0.55 3.58 3.27
CA VAL A 62 0.05 2.29 2.77
C VAL A 62 0.57 1.20 3.70
N THR A 63 -0.32 0.40 4.28
CA THR A 63 0.04 -0.85 4.92
C THR A 63 -0.16 -2.01 3.96
N ILE A 64 0.61 -3.07 4.19
CA ILE A 64 0.50 -4.35 3.52
C ILE A 64 0.31 -5.44 4.58
N THR A 65 -0.61 -6.35 4.32
CA THR A 65 -0.90 -7.52 5.16
C THR A 65 -1.00 -8.74 4.28
N THR A 66 -0.35 -9.83 4.69
CA THR A 66 -0.54 -11.15 4.08
C THR A 66 -0.81 -12.19 5.17
N ALA A 67 -1.00 -13.46 4.79
CA ALA A 67 -1.14 -14.54 5.77
C ALA A 67 0.10 -14.68 6.69
N ASN A 68 1.29 -14.35 6.18
CA ASN A 68 2.57 -14.52 6.88
C ASN A 68 3.18 -13.19 7.34
N THR A 69 2.65 -12.06 6.87
CA THR A 69 3.14 -10.73 7.21
C THR A 69 2.03 -9.95 7.91
N PRO A 70 2.16 -9.64 9.21
CA PRO A 70 1.17 -8.82 9.91
C PRO A 70 1.11 -7.42 9.28
N GLU A 71 0.04 -6.66 9.56
CA GLU A 71 -0.13 -5.32 9.02
C GLU A 71 1.12 -4.45 9.28
N THR A 72 1.81 -4.11 8.19
CA THR A 72 3.09 -3.42 8.22
C THR A 72 3.06 -2.28 7.21
N ILE A 73 3.61 -1.11 7.58
CA ILE A 73 3.78 0.00 6.63
C ILE A 73 4.67 -0.47 5.47
N LEU A 74 4.25 -0.25 4.23
CA LEU A 74 4.91 -0.77 3.02
C LEU A 74 6.39 -0.41 2.97
N SER A 75 6.73 0.84 3.27
CA SER A 75 8.10 1.37 3.32
C SER A 75 8.94 0.88 4.51
N ASN A 76 8.32 0.18 5.46
CA ASN A 76 8.98 -0.47 6.58
C ASN A 76 9.24 -1.97 6.37
N LEU A 77 8.84 -2.55 5.23
CA LEU A 77 9.20 -3.93 4.91
C LEU A 77 10.73 -4.12 4.95
N SER A 78 11.15 -5.22 5.56
CA SER A 78 12.56 -5.57 5.78
C SER A 78 13.00 -6.63 4.78
N ILE A 79 14.17 -6.44 4.17
CA ILE A 79 14.74 -7.44 3.24
C ILE A 79 15.07 -8.78 3.92
N VAL A 80 15.21 -8.77 5.25
CA VAL A 80 15.48 -9.97 6.03
C VAL A 80 14.20 -10.76 6.27
N ASP A 81 13.11 -10.05 6.53
CA ASP A 81 11.86 -10.65 6.97
C ASP A 81 10.90 -10.91 5.82
N ASN A 82 10.94 -10.09 4.76
CA ASN A 82 9.96 -10.09 3.66
C ASN A 82 10.57 -9.94 2.25
N PRO A 83 11.67 -10.64 1.89
CA PRO A 83 12.36 -10.42 0.61
C PRO A 83 11.47 -10.65 -0.63
N ASP A 84 10.69 -11.73 -0.63
CA ASP A 84 9.82 -12.07 -1.78
C ASP A 84 8.66 -11.09 -1.94
N LEU A 85 8.07 -10.66 -0.81
CA LEU A 85 6.99 -9.68 -0.80
C LEU A 85 7.46 -8.31 -1.29
N ILE A 86 8.65 -7.88 -0.88
CA ILE A 86 9.27 -6.64 -1.38
C ILE A 86 9.46 -6.71 -2.89
N LEU A 87 10.05 -7.80 -3.39
CA LEU A 87 10.26 -7.99 -4.82
C LEU A 87 8.95 -7.93 -5.58
N TRP A 88 7.93 -8.62 -5.07
CA TRP A 88 6.59 -8.62 -5.66
C TRP A 88 5.99 -7.22 -5.71
N VAL A 89 6.05 -6.46 -4.61
CA VAL A 89 5.53 -5.08 -4.54
C VAL A 89 6.19 -4.19 -5.58
N ILE A 90 7.52 -4.24 -5.68
CA ILE A 90 8.29 -3.43 -6.62
C ILE A 90 7.93 -3.80 -8.07
N GLN A 91 7.79 -5.09 -8.38
CA GLN A 91 7.43 -5.56 -9.72
C GLN A 91 5.98 -5.22 -10.10
N ASN A 92 5.09 -5.05 -9.12
CA ASN A 92 3.66 -4.86 -9.31
C ASN A 92 3.17 -3.47 -8.88
N ASP A 93 4.04 -2.46 -8.90
CA ASP A 93 3.71 -1.09 -8.50
C ASP A 93 2.47 -0.51 -9.21
N SER A 94 2.35 -0.79 -10.50
CA SER A 94 1.24 -0.38 -11.37
C SER A 94 -0.08 -1.01 -10.96
N LEU A 95 -0.06 -2.28 -10.55
CA LEU A 95 -1.23 -3.00 -10.06
C LEU A 95 -1.72 -2.41 -8.73
N ILE A 96 -0.80 -2.02 -7.85
CA ILE A 96 -1.13 -1.36 -6.57
C ILE A 96 -1.81 0.00 -6.84
N LYS A 97 -1.23 0.81 -7.73
CA LYS A 97 -1.81 2.09 -8.16
C LYS A 97 -3.19 1.91 -8.77
N GLN A 98 -3.38 0.90 -9.61
CA GLN A 98 -4.67 0.61 -10.24
C GLN A 98 -5.71 0.15 -9.20
N GLY A 99 -5.32 -0.70 -8.25
CA GLY A 99 -6.21 -1.15 -7.17
C GLY A 99 -6.81 0.02 -6.39
N PHE A 100 -5.98 0.97 -5.95
CA PHE A 100 -6.48 2.17 -5.26
C PHE A 100 -7.32 3.09 -6.13
N LYS A 101 -7.03 3.19 -7.44
CA LYS A 101 -7.90 3.95 -8.37
C LYS A 101 -9.29 3.33 -8.44
N GLU A 102 -9.40 2.01 -8.49
CA GLU A 102 -10.70 1.32 -8.48
C GLU A 102 -11.45 1.53 -7.15
N VAL A 103 -10.75 1.52 -6.01
CA VAL A 103 -11.33 1.86 -4.71
C VAL A 103 -11.95 3.26 -4.75
N LEU A 104 -11.21 4.27 -5.21
CA LEU A 104 -11.70 5.65 -5.34
C LEU A 104 -12.94 5.73 -6.25
N ILE A 105 -12.89 5.10 -7.43
CA ILE A 105 -14.01 5.10 -8.39
C ILE A 105 -15.25 4.47 -7.76
N ASN A 106 -15.09 3.36 -7.04
CA ASN A 106 -16.20 2.67 -6.39
C ASN A 106 -16.77 3.48 -5.22
N ALA A 107 -15.92 4.15 -4.43
CA ALA A 107 -16.36 5.04 -3.35
C ALA A 107 -17.24 6.18 -3.89
N VAL A 108 -16.82 6.83 -4.98
CA VAL A 108 -17.59 7.89 -5.63
C VAL A 108 -18.94 7.37 -6.14
N ARG A 109 -18.94 6.25 -6.89
CA ARG A 109 -20.17 5.62 -7.41
C ARG A 109 -21.15 5.27 -6.28
N ASN A 110 -20.64 4.70 -5.19
CA ASN A 110 -21.46 4.36 -4.03
C ASN A 110 -22.04 5.61 -3.36
N GLY A 111 -21.24 6.68 -3.23
CA GLY A 111 -21.70 7.97 -2.73
C GLY A 111 -22.82 8.58 -3.58
N GLU A 112 -22.65 8.60 -4.91
CA GLU A 112 -23.68 9.06 -5.84
C GLU A 112 -24.99 8.28 -5.72
N ASN A 113 -24.90 6.95 -5.65
CA ASN A 113 -26.06 6.09 -5.47
C ASN A 113 -26.82 6.40 -4.17
N ILE A 114 -26.09 6.53 -3.05
CA ILE A 114 -26.70 6.87 -1.76
C ILE A 114 -27.40 8.23 -1.82
N VAL A 115 -26.74 9.26 -2.37
CA VAL A 115 -27.32 10.61 -2.50
C VAL A 115 -28.58 10.59 -3.35
N ASN A 116 -28.57 9.87 -4.47
CA ASN A 116 -29.73 9.74 -5.35
C ASN A 116 -30.90 9.05 -4.64
N THR A 117 -30.66 7.93 -3.96
CA THR A 117 -31.69 7.24 -3.17
C THR A 117 -32.26 8.13 -2.06
N LEU A 118 -31.43 8.89 -1.34
CA LEU A 118 -31.91 9.79 -0.28
C LEU A 118 -32.80 10.92 -0.83
N ARG A 119 -32.46 11.47 -2.01
CA ARG A 119 -33.27 12.48 -2.71
C ARG A 119 -34.62 11.92 -3.14
N GLU A 120 -34.66 10.71 -3.68
CA GLU A 120 -35.91 10.03 -4.05
C GLU A 120 -36.83 9.78 -2.85
N LEU A 121 -36.24 9.45 -1.70
CA LEU A 121 -36.97 9.23 -0.44
C LEU A 121 -37.50 10.53 0.21
N LYS A 122 -37.31 11.70 -0.42
CA LYS A 122 -37.71 13.03 0.09
C LYS A 122 -37.16 13.36 1.49
N VAL A 123 -36.10 12.67 1.90
CA VAL A 123 -35.28 13.18 2.99
C VAL A 123 -34.67 14.47 2.44
N ASN A 124 -34.78 15.58 3.17
CA ASN A 124 -34.35 16.90 2.71
C ASN A 124 -32.80 16.97 2.62
N TYR A 125 -32.23 16.22 1.69
CA TYR A 125 -30.81 16.00 1.50
C TYR A 125 -30.37 16.88 0.32
N LYS A 126 -29.78 18.04 0.64
CA LYS A 126 -29.21 18.96 -0.36
C LYS A 126 -27.93 18.37 -0.93
#